data_AF-A0A959UQ95-F1
#
_entry.id   AF-A0A959UQ95-F1
#
_cell.length_a   1.000
_cell.length_b   1.000
_cell.length_c   1.000
_cell.angle_alpha   90.00
_cell.angle_beta   90.00
_cell.angle_gamma   90.00
#
_symmetry.space_group_name_H-M   'P 1'
#
loop_
_entity.id
_entity.type
_entity.pdbx_description
1 polymer ?
#
loop_
_entity_poly.entity_id
_entity_poly.type
_entity_poly.pdbx_seq_one_letter_code
_entity_poly.pdbx_strand_id
1 'polypeptide(L)'
;MNLRVILTLPVLGLLSAPLSAQSLSPTVIASAGGTGTAGGVTLSWTVGETAVQTLDNGTNILTQGFHQADPVKVKLNVRAFLQGPFNAVNGSMDDGLRANGLVPVQEPYTTLGWSFVGGGDETTDPAVLAVTGSDAIVDWVIVELRDKNDNTLITASRAALLQRDGD
;
A
#
# COMPACT_ATOMS: atom_id res chain seq x y z
N MET A 1 -17.62 59.41 -35.67
CA MET A 1 -16.77 58.23 -35.90
C MET A 1 -15.92 58.07 -34.65
N ASN A 2 -16.38 57.21 -33.72
CA ASN A 2 -15.86 57.17 -32.36
C ASN A 2 -14.75 56.13 -32.27
N LEU A 3 -13.51 56.59 -32.12
CA LEU A 3 -12.34 55.73 -31.93
C LEU A 3 -12.26 55.30 -30.45
N ARG A 4 -12.23 54.00 -30.17
CA ARG A 4 -11.97 53.43 -28.84
C ARG A 4 -10.57 52.81 -28.84
N VAL A 5 -9.67 53.38 -28.06
CA VAL A 5 -8.33 52.83 -27.78
C VAL A 5 -8.46 51.91 -26.57
N ILE A 6 -8.19 50.61 -26.74
CA ILE A 6 -8.11 49.63 -25.66
C ILE A 6 -6.64 49.32 -25.41
N LEU A 7 -6.16 49.63 -24.22
CA LEU A 7 -4.80 49.33 -23.75
C LEU A 7 -4.83 47.95 -23.06
N THR A 8 -4.18 46.93 -23.61
CA THR A 8 -4.00 45.63 -22.95
C THR A 8 -2.60 45.55 -22.33
N LEU A 9 -2.52 45.35 -21.01
CA LEU A 9 -1.28 45.02 -20.30
C LEU A 9 -0.78 43.62 -20.73
N PRO A 10 0.55 43.38 -20.86
CA PRO A 10 1.05 42.03 -21.09
C PRO A 10 1.02 41.25 -19.77
N VAL A 11 0.32 40.12 -19.79
CA VAL A 11 0.35 39.10 -18.74
C VAL A 11 1.76 38.52 -18.67
N LEU A 12 2.38 38.61 -17.49
CA LEU A 12 3.65 37.98 -17.16
C LEU A 12 3.42 36.46 -17.05
N GLY A 13 3.73 35.74 -18.13
CA GLY A 13 3.64 34.28 -18.19
C GLY A 13 4.70 33.63 -17.30
N LEU A 14 4.27 33.01 -16.21
CA LEU A 14 5.07 32.05 -15.46
C LEU A 14 5.34 30.84 -16.36
N LEU A 15 6.60 30.67 -16.77
CA LEU A 15 7.07 29.52 -17.52
C LEU A 15 7.19 28.33 -16.55
N SER A 16 6.17 27.47 -16.47
CA SER A 16 6.30 26.17 -15.81
C SER A 16 6.99 25.19 -16.77
N ALA A 17 8.27 24.91 -16.53
CA ALA A 17 8.94 23.81 -17.22
C ALA A 17 8.38 22.48 -16.67
N PRO A 18 7.95 21.54 -17.51
CA PRO A 18 7.58 20.22 -17.04
C PRO A 18 8.84 19.50 -16.52
N LEU A 19 8.88 19.19 -15.22
CA LEU A 19 9.81 18.20 -14.70
C LEU A 19 9.42 16.84 -15.30
N SER A 20 10.34 16.23 -16.04
CA SER A 20 10.21 14.82 -16.41
C SER A 20 10.69 13.97 -15.23
N ALA A 21 9.79 13.24 -14.61
CA ALA A 21 10.16 12.17 -13.70
C ALA A 21 10.61 10.94 -14.50
N GLN A 22 11.75 10.35 -14.14
CA GLN A 22 12.21 9.10 -14.73
C GLN A 22 11.48 7.92 -14.08
N SER A 23 10.73 7.15 -14.86
CA SER A 23 10.19 5.87 -14.43
C SER A 23 11.25 4.79 -14.69
N LEU A 24 11.82 4.23 -13.62
CA LEU A 24 12.73 3.08 -13.70
C LEU A 24 11.89 1.81 -13.69
N SER A 25 11.24 1.51 -14.82
CA SER A 25 10.65 0.20 -15.03
C SER A 25 11.74 -0.77 -15.52
N PRO A 26 11.81 -2.00 -14.97
CA PRO A 26 12.77 -2.98 -15.44
C PRO A 26 12.49 -3.33 -16.90
N THR A 27 13.50 -3.19 -17.77
CA THR A 27 13.46 -3.65 -19.16
C THR A 27 14.35 -4.87 -19.33
N VAL A 28 13.95 -5.81 -20.18
CA VAL A 28 14.68 -7.06 -20.43
C VAL A 28 15.28 -6.99 -21.83
N ILE A 29 16.59 -7.24 -21.97
CA ILE A 29 17.23 -7.47 -23.27
C ILE A 29 17.19 -8.98 -23.51
N ALA A 30 16.30 -9.45 -24.39
CA ALA A 30 16.13 -10.87 -24.71
C ALA A 30 16.27 -11.12 -26.21
N SER A 31 16.77 -12.31 -26.59
CA SER A 31 16.92 -12.72 -27.99
C SER A 31 15.58 -13.05 -28.65
N ALA A 32 14.56 -13.39 -27.85
CA ALA A 32 13.16 -13.49 -28.25
C ALA A 32 12.25 -13.32 -27.02
N GLY A 33 10.97 -12.97 -27.22
CA GLY A 33 9.99 -12.86 -26.14
C GLY A 33 8.57 -12.66 -26.68
N GLY A 34 7.57 -12.91 -25.85
CA GLY A 34 6.17 -12.75 -26.22
C GLY A 34 5.22 -13.06 -25.07
N THR A 35 3.93 -12.89 -25.33
CA THR A 35 2.85 -13.27 -24.42
C THR A 35 1.89 -14.20 -25.16
N GLY A 36 1.38 -15.21 -24.46
CA GLY A 36 0.36 -16.13 -24.95
C GLY A 36 -0.74 -16.26 -23.91
N THR A 37 -1.99 -16.12 -24.33
CA THR A 37 -3.14 -16.25 -23.43
C THR A 37 -4.03 -17.40 -23.89
N ALA A 38 -4.30 -18.35 -23.00
CA ALA A 38 -5.23 -19.45 -23.22
C ALA A 38 -6.00 -19.74 -21.94
N GLY A 39 -7.33 -19.85 -22.02
CA GLY A 39 -8.19 -20.19 -20.87
C GLY A 39 -8.11 -19.21 -19.69
N GLY A 40 -7.85 -17.92 -19.95
CA GLY A 40 -7.70 -16.91 -18.88
C GLY A 40 -6.33 -16.89 -18.20
N VAL A 41 -5.41 -17.78 -18.58
CA VAL A 41 -4.02 -17.76 -18.13
C VAL A 41 -3.16 -17.07 -19.17
N THR A 42 -2.44 -16.03 -18.76
CA THR A 42 -1.46 -15.34 -19.60
C THR A 42 -0.06 -15.80 -19.22
N LEU A 43 0.64 -16.39 -20.18
CA LEU A 43 2.03 -16.77 -20.10
C LEU A 43 2.86 -15.75 -20.86
N SER A 44 3.62 -14.94 -20.11
CA SER A 44 4.66 -14.09 -20.69
C SER A 44 5.97 -14.86 -20.65
N TRP A 45 6.66 -14.93 -21.79
CA TRP A 45 7.94 -15.61 -21.90
C TRP A 45 8.98 -14.70 -22.54
N THR A 46 10.22 -14.88 -22.10
CA THR A 46 11.41 -14.32 -22.73
C THR A 46 12.43 -15.45 -22.87
N VAL A 47 13.12 -15.49 -23.99
CA VAL A 47 14.29 -16.36 -24.20
C VAL A 47 15.53 -15.49 -24.03
N GLY A 48 16.15 -15.61 -22.86
CA GLY A 48 17.49 -15.11 -22.56
C GLY A 48 18.46 -16.28 -22.30
N GLU A 49 19.74 -16.07 -22.64
CA GLU A 49 20.93 -16.94 -22.53
C GLU A 49 20.80 -18.32 -21.80
N THR A 50 21.28 -19.40 -22.43
CA THR A 50 21.18 -20.80 -21.97
C THR A 50 22.01 -21.15 -20.72
N ALA A 51 22.65 -20.17 -20.07
CA ALA A 51 23.44 -20.39 -18.85
C ALA A 51 23.36 -19.19 -17.91
N VAL A 52 22.97 -19.45 -16.66
CA VAL A 52 23.04 -18.50 -15.54
C VAL A 52 24.46 -18.55 -14.97
N GLN A 53 25.21 -17.46 -15.07
CA GLN A 53 26.53 -17.39 -14.45
C GLN A 53 26.38 -17.21 -12.94
N THR A 54 26.94 -18.15 -12.16
CA THR A 54 27.18 -17.95 -10.72
C THR A 54 28.57 -17.40 -10.54
N LEU A 55 28.69 -16.17 -10.04
CA LEU A 55 29.96 -15.58 -9.65
C LEU A 55 30.08 -15.68 -8.12
N ASP A 56 31.11 -16.39 -7.67
CA ASP A 56 31.42 -16.59 -6.26
C ASP A 56 32.82 -16.06 -5.96
N ASN A 57 32.95 -15.24 -4.92
CA ASN A 57 34.23 -14.76 -4.41
C ASN A 57 34.46 -15.16 -2.94
N GLY A 58 33.90 -16.29 -2.50
CA GLY A 58 34.03 -16.86 -1.17
C GLY A 58 33.28 -16.12 -0.05
N THR A 59 32.78 -14.92 -0.33
CA THR A 59 31.96 -14.10 0.58
C THR A 59 30.62 -13.72 -0.04
N ASN A 60 30.58 -13.52 -1.37
CA ASN A 60 29.37 -13.13 -2.10
C ASN A 60 29.15 -14.13 -3.26
N ILE A 61 27.91 -14.61 -3.38
CA ILE A 61 27.45 -15.47 -4.47
C ILE A 61 26.39 -14.71 -5.27
N LEU A 62 26.65 -14.44 -6.55
CA LEU A 62 25.72 -13.78 -7.47
C LEU A 62 25.28 -14.77 -8.54
N THR A 63 24.00 -15.15 -8.53
CA THR A 63 23.40 -16.03 -9.53
C THR A 63 22.46 -15.19 -10.40
N GLN A 64 22.86 -14.91 -11.65
CA GLN A 64 22.12 -14.01 -12.54
C GLN A 64 21.09 -14.79 -13.38
N GLY A 65 19.84 -14.84 -12.93
CA GLY A 65 18.74 -15.47 -13.67
C GLY A 65 17.39 -15.19 -13.03
N PHE A 66 16.49 -14.58 -13.82
CA PHE A 66 15.12 -14.11 -13.52
C PHE A 66 14.98 -12.75 -12.81
N HIS A 67 14.30 -11.82 -13.47
CA HIS A 67 13.61 -10.69 -12.85
C HIS A 67 12.20 -11.15 -12.45
N GLN A 68 12.00 -11.50 -11.18
CA GLN A 68 10.78 -11.08 -10.52
C GLN A 68 11.20 -9.93 -9.61
N ALA A 69 10.85 -8.70 -9.99
CA ALA A 69 10.88 -7.63 -9.03
C ALA A 69 9.88 -8.04 -7.94
N ASP A 70 10.39 -8.54 -6.81
CA ASP A 70 9.57 -8.69 -5.63
C ASP A 70 9.01 -7.28 -5.38
N PRO A 71 7.68 -7.09 -5.34
CA PRO A 71 7.13 -5.76 -5.13
C PRO A 71 7.76 -5.19 -3.87
N VAL A 72 8.11 -3.91 -3.88
CA VAL A 72 8.67 -3.24 -2.70
C VAL A 72 7.64 -3.39 -1.57
N LYS A 73 7.91 -4.31 -0.64
CA LYS A 73 7.06 -4.55 0.53
C LYS A 73 7.45 -3.53 1.59
N VAL A 74 6.51 -2.70 1.98
CA VAL A 74 6.68 -1.77 3.10
C VAL A 74 6.15 -2.47 4.35
N LYS A 75 6.99 -2.59 5.39
CA LYS A 75 6.57 -3.00 6.72
C LYS A 75 6.33 -1.75 7.56
N LEU A 76 5.13 -1.61 8.11
CA LEU A 76 4.76 -0.53 9.01
C LEU A 76 4.61 -1.11 10.41
N ASN A 77 5.26 -0.49 11.39
CA ASN A 77 4.99 -0.71 12.81
C ASN A 77 4.26 0.55 13.29
N VAL A 78 2.93 0.49 13.32
CA VAL A 78 2.09 1.61 13.73
C VAL A 78 1.73 1.41 15.19
N ARG A 79 1.74 2.51 15.95
CA ARG A 79 1.11 2.55 17.26
C ARG A 79 0.08 3.67 17.29
N ALA A 80 -1.16 3.35 17.65
CA ALA A 80 -2.28 4.29 17.65
C ALA A 80 -3.17 4.09 18.88
N PHE A 81 -3.77 5.18 19.36
CA PHE A 81 -4.76 5.14 20.44
C PHE A 81 -6.02 5.87 20.02
N LEU A 82 -7.15 5.18 20.04
CA LEU A 82 -8.46 5.77 19.77
C LEU A 82 -8.90 6.55 20.99
N GLN A 83 -9.25 7.83 20.79
CA GLN A 83 -9.61 8.72 21.90
C GLN A 83 -10.78 8.20 22.75
N GLY A 84 -11.78 7.59 22.11
CA GLY A 84 -12.98 7.06 22.79
C GLY A 84 -12.66 6.03 23.87
N PRO A 85 -12.04 4.89 23.51
CA PRO A 85 -11.66 3.86 24.48
C PRO A 85 -10.38 4.19 25.26
N PHE A 86 -9.63 5.24 24.92
CA PHE A 86 -8.37 5.55 25.61
C PHE A 86 -8.58 5.99 27.06
N ASN A 87 -7.91 5.30 27.97
CA ASN A 87 -7.90 5.59 29.39
C ASN A 87 -6.55 6.21 29.79
N ALA A 88 -6.57 7.50 30.08
CA ALA A 88 -5.35 8.27 30.41
C ALA A 88 -4.71 7.88 31.74
N VAL A 89 -5.42 7.16 32.63
CA VAL A 89 -4.88 6.74 33.93
C VAL A 89 -3.93 5.54 33.77
N ASN A 90 -4.30 4.58 32.93
CA ASN A 90 -3.51 3.37 32.69
C ASN A 90 -2.70 3.40 31.38
N GLY A 91 -2.94 4.40 30.52
CA GLY A 91 -2.22 4.56 29.25
C GLY A 91 -2.59 3.51 28.20
N SER A 92 -3.79 2.93 28.30
CA SER A 92 -4.27 1.85 27.43
C SER A 92 -5.71 2.10 27.01
N MET A 93 -6.22 1.36 26.02
CA MET A 93 -7.61 1.44 25.58
C MET A 93 -8.50 0.41 26.27
N ASP A 94 -9.78 0.70 26.45
CA ASP A 94 -10.78 -0.26 26.92
C ASP A 94 -11.31 -1.12 25.75
N ASP A 95 -11.35 -2.44 25.91
CA ASP A 95 -11.73 -3.42 24.88
C ASP A 95 -13.20 -3.88 24.99
N GLY A 96 -14.08 -2.97 25.43
CA GLY A 96 -15.48 -3.29 25.72
C GLY A 96 -16.23 -3.91 24.54
N LEU A 97 -15.95 -3.51 23.31
CA LEU A 97 -16.58 -4.08 22.11
C LEU A 97 -16.22 -5.56 21.93
N ARG A 98 -14.95 -5.90 22.06
CA ARG A 98 -14.47 -7.29 22.00
C ARG A 98 -15.02 -8.11 23.17
N ALA A 99 -14.99 -7.56 24.38
CA ALA A 99 -15.52 -8.24 25.58
C ALA A 99 -17.02 -8.56 25.47
N ASN A 100 -17.79 -7.74 24.74
CA ASN A 100 -19.20 -7.98 24.45
C ASN A 100 -19.45 -8.78 23.15
N GLY A 101 -18.40 -9.26 22.46
CA GLY A 101 -18.52 -10.05 21.22
C GLY A 101 -19.03 -9.25 20.02
N LEU A 102 -18.82 -7.93 20.00
CA LEU A 102 -19.31 -7.04 18.95
C LEU A 102 -18.29 -6.75 17.85
N VAL A 103 -17.03 -7.16 18.03
CA VAL A 103 -16.01 -7.08 16.98
C VAL A 103 -16.16 -8.29 16.05
N PRO A 104 -16.51 -8.11 14.77
CA PRO A 104 -16.68 -9.22 13.83
C PRO A 104 -15.35 -9.85 13.44
N VAL A 105 -15.39 -11.11 13.00
CA VAL A 105 -14.20 -11.82 12.48
C VAL A 105 -13.79 -11.34 11.09
N GLN A 106 -14.73 -10.83 10.29
CA GLN A 106 -14.44 -10.17 9.02
C GLN A 106 -14.52 -8.67 9.24
N GLU A 107 -13.60 -7.92 8.64
CA GLU A 107 -13.64 -6.46 8.67
C GLU A 107 -14.97 -5.93 8.09
N PRO A 108 -15.61 -4.93 8.72
CA PRO A 108 -16.94 -4.50 8.32
C PRO A 108 -16.93 -3.51 7.14
N TYR A 109 -15.81 -2.87 6.83
CA TYR A 109 -15.74 -1.72 5.95
C TYR A 109 -16.07 -2.05 4.49
N THR A 110 -15.64 -3.21 3.98
CA THR A 110 -16.01 -3.61 2.61
C THR A 110 -17.52 -3.74 2.46
N THR A 111 -18.20 -4.37 3.44
CA THR A 111 -19.66 -4.51 3.42
C THR A 111 -20.40 -3.18 3.62
N LEU A 112 -19.77 -2.22 4.29
CA LEU A 112 -20.28 -0.86 4.49
C LEU A 112 -20.00 0.07 3.28
N GLY A 113 -19.37 -0.44 2.23
CA GLY A 113 -19.14 0.28 0.97
C GLY A 113 -17.82 1.04 0.91
N TRP A 114 -16.87 0.78 1.82
CA TRP A 114 -15.52 1.29 1.70
C TRP A 114 -14.78 0.61 0.55
N SER A 115 -14.07 1.38 -0.25
CA SER A 115 -13.25 0.87 -1.37
C SER A 115 -11.78 0.86 -0.98
N PHE A 116 -11.20 -0.34 -0.85
CA PHE A 116 -9.78 -0.50 -0.57
C PHE A 116 -8.91 -0.43 -1.83
N VAL A 117 -7.63 -0.13 -1.64
CA VAL A 117 -6.58 -0.18 -2.66
C VAL A 117 -5.63 -1.33 -2.29
N GLY A 118 -5.86 -2.52 -2.85
CA GLY A 118 -5.01 -3.71 -2.63
C GLY A 118 -5.24 -4.48 -1.31
N GLY A 119 -6.25 -4.07 -0.53
CA GLY A 119 -6.78 -4.79 0.64
C GLY A 119 -8.29 -5.02 0.52
N GLY A 120 -8.98 -5.11 1.66
CA GLY A 120 -10.41 -5.39 1.76
C GLY A 120 -10.70 -6.88 1.99
N ASP A 121 -11.86 -7.16 2.59
CA ASP A 121 -12.33 -8.49 2.98
C ASP A 121 -11.40 -9.25 3.95
N GLU A 122 -10.52 -8.53 4.66
CA GLU A 122 -9.66 -9.14 5.66
C GLU A 122 -10.48 -9.85 6.75
N THR A 123 -10.04 -11.06 7.09
CA THR A 123 -10.67 -11.90 8.13
C THR A 123 -9.62 -12.30 9.15
N THR A 124 -10.00 -12.31 10.43
CA THR A 124 -9.20 -12.80 11.55
C THR A 124 -9.72 -14.14 12.08
N ASP A 125 -8.92 -14.78 12.93
CA ASP A 125 -9.28 -16.00 13.64
C ASP A 125 -10.04 -15.65 14.96
N PRO A 126 -11.15 -16.33 15.30
CA PRO A 126 -11.80 -16.19 16.60
C PRO A 126 -10.86 -16.26 17.82
N ALA A 127 -9.77 -17.03 17.73
CA ALA A 127 -8.75 -17.12 18.78
C ALA A 127 -8.06 -15.78 19.05
N VAL A 128 -7.90 -14.92 18.04
CA VAL A 128 -7.35 -13.57 18.19
C VAL A 128 -8.31 -12.69 19.00
N LEU A 129 -9.62 -12.81 18.78
CA LEU A 129 -10.64 -12.04 19.52
C LEU A 129 -10.85 -12.57 20.96
N ALA A 130 -10.38 -13.79 21.25
CA ALA A 130 -10.39 -14.37 22.60
C ALA A 130 -9.22 -13.86 23.47
N VAL A 131 -8.20 -13.21 22.88
CA VAL A 131 -7.06 -12.65 23.63
C VAL A 131 -7.55 -11.53 24.57
N THR A 132 -6.96 -11.50 25.77
CA THR A 132 -7.23 -10.50 26.82
C THR A 132 -5.91 -9.89 27.31
N GLY A 133 -5.97 -8.86 28.16
CA GLY A 133 -4.77 -8.14 28.61
C GLY A 133 -4.35 -7.07 27.61
N SER A 134 -3.07 -6.70 27.55
CA SER A 134 -2.56 -5.64 26.67
C SER A 134 -2.82 -5.91 25.18
N ASP A 135 -2.76 -7.19 24.79
CA ASP A 135 -2.88 -7.63 23.40
C ASP A 135 -4.35 -7.81 22.96
N ALA A 136 -5.31 -7.49 23.83
CA ALA A 136 -6.73 -7.63 23.51
C ALA A 136 -7.11 -6.68 22.37
N ILE A 137 -7.95 -7.15 21.46
CA ILE A 137 -8.45 -6.34 20.36
C ILE A 137 -9.45 -5.29 20.86
N VAL A 138 -9.28 -4.05 20.40
CA VAL A 138 -10.18 -2.93 20.66
C VAL A 138 -11.22 -2.81 19.55
N ASP A 139 -10.75 -2.73 18.28
CA ASP A 139 -11.61 -2.56 17.11
C ASP A 139 -10.84 -2.86 15.81
N TRP A 140 -11.56 -2.90 14.69
CA TRP A 140 -11.00 -2.77 13.35
C TRP A 140 -10.64 -1.31 13.06
N VAL A 141 -9.60 -1.11 12.25
CA VAL A 141 -9.18 0.19 11.71
C VAL A 141 -8.74 0.05 10.26
N ILE A 142 -8.78 1.14 9.49
CA ILE A 142 -8.23 1.20 8.14
C ILE A 142 -6.86 1.89 8.20
N VAL A 143 -5.85 1.25 7.62
CA VAL A 143 -4.52 1.84 7.46
C VAL A 143 -4.29 2.16 5.99
N GLU A 144 -3.97 3.41 5.70
CA GLU A 144 -3.73 3.91 4.35
C GLU A 144 -2.28 4.37 4.19
N LEU A 145 -1.64 3.88 3.13
CA LEU A 145 -0.42 4.47 2.59
C LEU A 145 -0.80 5.45 1.50
N ARG A 146 -0.37 6.70 1.66
CA ARG A 146 -0.70 7.80 0.75
C ARG A 146 0.54 8.32 0.04
N ASP A 147 0.33 8.92 -1.14
CA ASP A 147 1.42 9.50 -1.91
C ASP A 147 2.09 10.65 -1.13
N LYS A 148 3.41 10.72 -1.24
CA LYS A 148 4.23 11.69 -0.50
C LYS A 148 3.93 13.13 -0.90
N ASN A 149 3.60 13.37 -2.17
CA ASN A 149 3.40 14.69 -2.75
C ASN A 149 1.91 15.05 -2.84
N ASP A 150 1.03 14.05 -2.92
CA ASP A 150 -0.42 14.23 -2.90
C ASP A 150 -1.12 13.30 -1.88
N ASN A 151 -1.43 13.84 -0.72
CA ASN A 151 -2.09 13.10 0.36
C ASN A 151 -3.58 12.74 0.07
N THR A 152 -4.12 13.10 -1.10
CA THR A 152 -5.44 12.62 -1.56
C THR A 152 -5.34 11.30 -2.30
N LEU A 153 -4.15 10.93 -2.79
CA LEU A 153 -3.91 9.69 -3.49
C LEU A 153 -3.51 8.57 -2.51
N ILE A 154 -4.39 7.59 -2.35
CA ILE A 154 -4.12 6.38 -1.58
C ILE A 154 -3.43 5.36 -2.49
N THR A 155 -2.21 4.97 -2.14
CA THR A 155 -1.40 3.99 -2.88
C THR A 155 -1.65 2.56 -2.40
N ALA A 156 -2.03 2.38 -1.14
CA ALA A 156 -2.48 1.10 -0.59
C ALA A 156 -3.37 1.34 0.63
N SER A 157 -4.35 0.45 0.85
CA SER A 157 -5.13 0.44 2.09
C SER A 157 -5.48 -0.98 2.51
N ARG A 158 -5.56 -1.21 3.82
CA ARG A 158 -5.91 -2.50 4.43
C ARG A 158 -6.69 -2.29 5.73
N ALA A 159 -7.57 -3.23 6.06
CA ALA A 159 -8.12 -3.32 7.40
C ALA A 159 -7.10 -4.00 8.34
N ALA A 160 -7.03 -3.52 9.58
CA ALA A 160 -6.17 -4.05 10.63
C ALA A 160 -6.91 -4.08 11.96
N LEU A 161 -6.46 -4.94 12.87
CA LEU A 161 -6.95 -4.99 14.25
C LEU A 161 -6.06 -4.12 15.12
N LEU A 162 -6.67 -3.30 15.98
CA LEU A 162 -5.96 -2.47 16.94
C LEU A 162 -6.01 -3.09 18.33
N GLN A 163 -4.87 -3.19 19.00
CA GLN A 163 -4.73 -3.75 20.35
C GLN A 163 -4.81 -2.67 21.43
N ARG A 164 -5.07 -3.07 22.69
CA ARG A 164 -5.28 -2.12 23.79
C ARG A 164 -4.06 -1.29 24.14
N ASP A 165 -2.86 -1.78 23.90
CA ASP A 165 -1.60 -1.04 24.08
C ASP A 165 -1.17 -0.23 22.83
N GLY A 166 -2.02 -0.27 21.80
CA GLY A 166 -1.97 0.57 20.62
C GLY A 166 -1.27 -0.06 19.42
N ASP A 167 -0.78 -1.30 19.53
CA ASP A 167 -0.16 -2.04 18.42
C ASP A 167 -1.20 -2.64 17.44
#